data_AF-A0A7N0TCP6-F1
#
_entry.id   AF-A0A7N0TCP6-F1
#
_cell.length_a   1.000
_cell.length_b   1.000
_cell.length_c   1.000
_cell.angle_alpha   90.00
_cell.angle_beta   90.00
_cell.angle_gamma   90.00
#
_symmetry.space_group_name_H-M   'P 1'
#
loop_
_entity.id
_entity.type
_entity.pdbx_description
1 polymer ?
#
loop_
_entity_poly.entity_id
_entity_poly.type
_entity_poly.pdbx_seq_one_letter_code
_entity_poly.pdbx_strand_id
1 'polypeptide(L)'
;MFPLWRRDPLGNVVFRKLVGCAGCLCHDYDHIQPYSKGGQSTLENCQVLQARVNRSKGNRTDQSRAELIQKSFYCRVSGRDMDLLELSAYGNVQHEKDAGGGCRIQ
;
A
#
# COMPACT_ATOMS: atom_id res chain seq x y z
N MET A 1 -9.79 7.52 -11.54
CA MET A 1 -8.52 6.78 -11.71
C MET A 1 -7.97 6.51 -10.32
N PHE A 2 -7.74 5.25 -9.95
CA PHE A 2 -7.16 4.97 -8.63
C PHE A 2 -5.67 5.39 -8.62
N PRO A 3 -5.08 5.81 -7.48
CA PRO A 3 -3.66 6.16 -7.40
C PRO A 3 -2.74 4.92 -7.35
N LEU A 4 -1.62 4.95 -8.10
CA LEU A 4 -0.65 3.85 -8.23
C LEU A 4 0.17 3.65 -6.94
N TRP A 5 0.54 4.76 -6.32
CA TRP A 5 1.17 4.84 -5.02
C TRP A 5 0.12 5.19 -3.97
N ARG A 6 0.15 4.52 -2.82
CA ARG A 6 -0.79 4.79 -1.72
C ARG A 6 -0.07 4.82 -0.40
N ARG A 7 -0.71 5.45 0.59
CA ARG A 7 -0.35 5.28 2.00
C ARG A 7 -1.41 4.45 2.69
N ASP A 8 -0.99 3.42 3.40
CA ASP A 8 -1.89 2.68 4.29
C ASP A 8 -2.29 3.54 5.51
N PRO A 9 -3.25 3.11 6.34
CA PRO A 9 -3.68 3.87 7.53
C PRO A 9 -2.59 4.12 8.60
N LEU A 10 -1.47 3.42 8.50
CA LEU A 10 -0.30 3.61 9.36
C LEU A 10 0.73 4.57 8.75
N GLY A 11 0.53 4.96 7.49
CA GLY A 11 1.37 5.90 6.76
C GLY A 11 2.46 5.22 5.91
N ASN A 12 2.47 3.90 5.81
CA ASN A 12 3.43 3.16 4.99
C ASN A 12 3.12 3.35 3.51
N VAL A 13 4.14 3.62 2.71
CA VAL A 13 4.01 3.70 1.25
C VAL A 13 3.89 2.28 0.70
N VAL A 14 2.87 2.05 -0.12
CA VAL A 14 2.62 0.77 -0.79
C VAL A 14 2.38 0.99 -2.28
N PHE A 15 2.75 0.00 -3.09
CA PHE A 15 2.66 0.08 -4.54
C PHE A 15 1.56 -0.85 -5.07
N ARG A 16 0.71 -0.36 -5.97
CA ARG A 16 -0.47 -1.10 -6.47
C ARG A 16 -0.15 -2.50 -6.98
N LYS A 17 0.95 -2.70 -7.72
CA LYS A 17 1.27 -4.02 -8.31
C LYS A 17 1.74 -5.05 -7.29
N LEU A 18 2.18 -4.63 -6.11
CA LEU A 18 2.81 -5.48 -5.12
C LEU A 18 1.79 -6.01 -4.10
N VAL A 19 0.79 -6.75 -4.57
CA VAL A 19 -0.21 -7.40 -3.72
C VAL A 19 0.30 -8.79 -3.31
N GLY A 20 0.17 -9.19 -2.04
CA GLY A 20 0.43 -10.57 -1.61
C GLY A 20 1.89 -10.96 -1.40
N CYS A 21 2.85 -10.06 -1.67
CA CYS A 21 4.28 -10.30 -1.46
C CYS A 21 4.79 -9.84 -0.08
N ALA A 22 6.03 -10.20 0.27
CA ALA A 22 6.63 -9.93 1.59
C ALA A 22 7.59 -8.72 1.63
N GLY A 23 7.68 -7.95 0.55
CA GLY A 23 8.54 -6.76 0.44
C GLY A 23 7.98 -5.53 1.19
N CYS A 24 8.83 -4.51 1.38
CA CYS A 24 8.48 -3.31 2.14
C CYS A 24 7.37 -2.45 1.50
N LEU A 25 7.19 -2.53 0.17
CA LEU A 25 6.14 -1.84 -0.59
C LEU A 25 4.92 -2.72 -0.86
N CYS A 26 4.97 -3.99 -0.42
CA CYS A 26 3.90 -4.94 -0.63
C CYS A 26 2.74 -4.69 0.33
N HIS A 27 1.52 -5.00 -0.13
CA HIS A 27 0.32 -4.85 0.67
C HIS A 27 -0.65 -6.01 0.48
N ASP A 28 -1.57 -6.14 1.42
CA ASP A 28 -2.71 -7.03 1.36
C ASP A 28 -4.00 -6.21 1.60
N TYR A 29 -5.13 -6.81 1.24
CA TYR A 29 -6.44 -6.31 1.65
C TYR A 29 -6.78 -6.94 3.01
N ASP A 30 -7.03 -6.09 3.99
CA ASP A 30 -7.29 -6.46 5.37
C ASP A 30 -8.69 -5.98 5.78
N HIS A 31 -9.36 -6.74 6.64
CA HIS A 31 -10.55 -6.25 7.31
C HIS A 31 -10.16 -5.51 8.58
N ILE A 32 -10.61 -4.28 8.78
CA ILE A 32 -10.42 -3.50 10.02
C ILE A 32 -10.89 -4.35 11.20
N GLN A 33 -12.14 -4.81 11.18
CA GLN A 33 -12.66 -5.88 12.03
C GLN A 33 -12.66 -7.21 11.27
N PRO A 34 -11.92 -8.23 11.74
CA PRO A 34 -11.84 -9.53 11.06
C PRO A 34 -13.22 -10.18 10.86
N TYR A 35 -13.37 -10.87 9.73
CA TYR A 35 -14.60 -11.61 9.42
C TYR A 35 -14.98 -12.63 10.50
N SER A 36 -13.98 -13.34 11.05
CA SER A 36 -14.15 -14.30 12.15
C SER A 36 -14.63 -13.68 13.47
N LYS A 37 -14.66 -12.35 13.56
CA LYS A 37 -15.16 -11.56 14.69
C LYS A 37 -16.43 -10.77 14.35
N GLY A 38 -17.12 -11.14 13.27
CA GLY A 38 -18.37 -10.53 12.83
C GLY A 38 -18.22 -9.33 11.90
N GLY A 39 -16.99 -8.99 11.48
CA GLY A 39 -16.77 -7.94 10.50
C GLY A 39 -17.26 -8.33 9.10
N GLN A 40 -17.97 -7.44 8.43
CA GLN A 40 -18.49 -7.69 7.07
C GLN A 40 -17.47 -7.33 5.99
N SER A 41 -17.56 -7.95 4.82
CA SER A 41 -16.71 -7.61 3.66
C SER A 41 -17.26 -6.40 2.89
N THR A 42 -17.38 -5.26 3.57
CA THR A 42 -17.81 -3.98 2.96
C THR A 42 -16.62 -3.06 2.73
N LEU A 43 -16.77 -2.06 1.88
CA LEU A 43 -15.71 -1.10 1.58
C LEU A 43 -15.26 -0.32 2.82
N GLU A 44 -16.17 -0.08 3.77
CA GLU A 44 -15.93 0.65 5.01
C GLU A 44 -15.12 -0.19 6.02
N ASN A 45 -15.23 -1.52 5.96
CA ASN A 45 -14.48 -2.43 6.82
C ASN A 45 -13.21 -2.98 6.15
N CYS A 46 -13.00 -2.74 4.85
CA CYS A 46 -11.81 -3.18 4.13
C CYS A 46 -10.79 -2.04 4.01
N GLN A 47 -9.53 -2.34 4.31
CA GLN A 47 -8.41 -1.42 4.19
C GLN A 47 -7.25 -2.07 3.43
N VAL A 48 -6.44 -1.23 2.81
CA VAL A 48 -5.12 -1.66 2.32
C VAL A 48 -4.15 -1.54 3.50
N LEU A 49 -3.37 -2.60 3.74
CA LEU A 49 -2.39 -2.62 4.83
C LEU A 49 -1.09 -3.25 4.33
N GLN A 50 0.07 -2.69 4.71
CA GLN A 50 1.36 -3.28 4.33
C GLN A 50 1.41 -4.76 4.74
N ALA A 51 1.86 -5.63 3.83
CA ALA A 51 1.70 -7.08 3.96
C ALA A 51 2.31 -7.65 5.26
N ARG A 52 3.45 -7.10 5.70
CA ARG A 52 4.06 -7.48 6.98
C ARG A 52 3.17 -7.11 8.17
N VAL A 53 2.61 -5.91 8.17
CA VAL A 53 1.71 -5.45 9.22
C VAL A 53 0.45 -6.31 9.22
N ASN A 54 -0.15 -6.55 8.05
CA ASN A 54 -1.33 -7.40 7.90
C ASN A 54 -1.11 -8.81 8.49
N ARG A 55 -0.03 -9.48 8.08
CA ARG A 55 0.33 -10.82 8.59
C ARG A 55 0.61 -10.80 10.09
N SER A 56 1.19 -9.72 10.61
CA SER A 56 1.41 -9.56 12.05
C SER A 56 0.13 -9.21 12.81
N LYS A 57 -0.84 -8.53 12.20
CA LYS A 57 -2.15 -8.26 12.80
C LYS A 57 -2.92 -9.58 12.93
N GLY A 58 -3.11 -10.29 11.81
CA GLY A 58 -3.90 -11.51 11.77
C GLY A 58 -5.36 -11.25 12.15
N ASN A 59 -5.95 -12.12 12.98
CA ASN A 59 -7.33 -11.98 13.46
C ASN A 59 -7.46 -11.19 14.78
N ARG A 60 -6.42 -10.46 15.17
CA ARG A 60 -6.37 -9.70 16.42
C ARG A 60 -6.99 -8.31 16.26
N THR A 61 -7.74 -7.89 17.28
CA THR A 61 -8.43 -6.59 17.35
C THR A 61 -7.94 -5.71 18.50
N ASP A 62 -7.08 -6.25 19.36
CA ASP A 62 -6.53 -5.62 20.56
C ASP A 62 -5.24 -4.83 20.31
N GLN A 63 -4.65 -4.95 19.11
CA GLN A 63 -3.41 -4.27 18.79
C GLN A 63 -3.62 -2.77 18.61
N SER A 64 -2.83 -2.00 19.36
CA SER A 64 -2.81 -0.56 19.24
C SER A 64 -2.16 -0.14 17.92
N ARG A 65 -2.52 1.07 17.45
CA ARG A 65 -1.90 1.67 16.26
C ARG A 65 -0.37 1.78 16.41
N ALA A 66 0.12 2.08 17.61
CA ALA A 66 1.56 2.21 17.88
C ALA A 66 2.32 0.88 17.69
N GLU A 67 1.75 -0.23 18.17
CA GLU A 67 2.33 -1.57 17.98
C GLU A 67 2.35 -1.98 16.51
N LEU A 68 1.28 -1.65 15.76
CA LEU A 68 1.24 -1.89 14.32
C LEU A 68 2.28 -1.06 13.55
N ILE A 69 2.48 0.20 13.94
CA ILE A 69 3.55 1.04 13.37
C ILE A 69 4.92 0.42 13.63
N GLN A 70 5.20 -0.08 14.84
CA GLN A 70 6.47 -0.74 15.16
C GLN A 70 6.74 -1.99 14.31
N LYS A 71 5.68 -2.66 13.85
CA LYS A 71 5.77 -3.85 12.99
C LYS A 71 5.90 -3.52 11.51
N SER A 72 5.74 -2.25 11.14
CA SER A 72 5.84 -1.80 9.76
C SER A 72 7.27 -1.88 9.24
N PHE A 73 7.43 -2.22 7.97
CA PHE A 73 8.68 -1.99 7.27
C PHE A 73 8.81 -0.52 6.92
N TYR A 74 9.93 0.08 7.31
CA TYR A 74 10.31 1.39 6.85
C TYR A 74 11.11 1.29 5.56
N CYS A 75 10.52 1.74 4.45
CA CYS A 75 11.19 1.87 3.16
C CYS A 75 11.17 3.33 2.74
N ARG A 76 12.34 3.96 2.70
CA ARG A 76 12.49 5.27 2.03
C ARG A 76 12.73 5.01 0.56
N VAL A 77 11.79 5.47 -0.26
CA VAL A 77 11.86 5.39 -1.71
C VAL A 77 11.88 6.82 -2.24
N SER A 78 12.90 7.17 -3.02
CA SER A 78 12.98 8.49 -3.63
C SER A 78 11.98 8.63 -4.78
N GLY A 79 11.65 9.86 -5.21
CA GLY A 79 10.79 10.05 -6.38
C GLY A 79 11.29 9.32 -7.61
N ARG A 80 12.60 9.37 -7.87
CA ARG A 80 13.24 8.63 -8.98
C ARG A 80 13.04 7.11 -8.89
N ASP A 81 13.15 6.53 -7.69
CA ASP A 81 12.96 5.09 -7.51
C ASP A 81 11.48 4.69 -7.71
N MET A 82 10.56 5.58 -7.31
CA MET A 82 9.13 5.41 -7.57
C MET A 82 8.87 5.43 -9.08
N ASP A 83 9.43 6.39 -9.81
CA ASP A 83 9.28 6.49 -11.27
C ASP A 83 9.83 5.25 -11.98
N LEU A 84 10.99 4.75 -11.54
CA LEU A 84 11.57 3.51 -12.08
C LEU A 84 10.68 2.28 -11.82
N LEU A 85 10.14 2.14 -10.61
CA LEU A 85 9.21 1.05 -10.29
C LEU A 85 7.93 1.16 -11.11
N GLU A 86 7.40 2.36 -11.28
CA GLU A 86 6.21 2.61 -12.08
C GLU A 86 6.43 2.28 -13.55
N LEU A 87 7.50 2.80 -14.14
CA LEU A 87 7.91 2.52 -15.51
C LEU A 87 8.12 1.02 -15.74
N SER A 88 8.78 0.33 -14.80
CA SER A 88 9.01 -1.12 -14.91
C SER A 88 7.72 -1.94 -14.86
N ALA A 89 6.73 -1.48 -14.10
CA ALA A 89 5.52 -2.25 -13.80
C ALA A 89 4.33 -1.93 -14.73
N TYR A 90 4.35 -0.73 -15.33
CA TYR A 90 3.27 -0.21 -16.18
C TYR A 90 3.72 0.26 -17.56
N GLY A 91 5.03 0.45 -17.79
CA GLY A 91 5.56 0.96 -19.06
C GLY A 91 5.47 2.48 -19.21
N ASN A 92 4.99 3.21 -18.18
CA ASN A 92 4.94 4.66 -18.15
C ASN A 92 5.05 5.19 -16.71
N VAL A 93 5.20 6.51 -16.57
CA VAL A 93 5.14 7.24 -15.31
C VAL A 93 4.03 8.30 -15.40
N GLN A 94 3.20 8.40 -14.35
CA GLN A 94 2.09 9.30 -14.21
C GLN A 94 2.38 10.28 -13.08
N HIS A 95 2.93 11.44 -13.42
CA HIS A 95 2.93 12.55 -12.48
C HIS A 95 1.56 13.24 -12.54
N GLU A 96 0.94 13.51 -11.38
CA GLU A 96 -0.38 14.18 -11.29
C GLU A 96 -0.43 15.57 -11.97
N LYS A 97 0.71 16.08 -12.48
CA LYS A 97 0.78 17.32 -13.27
C LYS A 97 0.59 17.11 -14.78
N ASP A 98 0.60 15.88 -15.28
CA ASP A 98 0.51 15.60 -16.71
C ASP A 98 -0.92 15.25 -17.16
N ALA A 99 -1.88 16.09 -16.78
CA ALA A 99 -3.13 16.21 -17.52
C ALA A 99 -2.93 16.88 -18.91
N GLY A 100 -1.69 17.09 -19.36
CA GLY A 100 -1.40 17.86 -20.58
C GLY A 100 -0.02 17.71 -21.22
N GLY A 101 0.76 16.65 -20.99
CA GLY A 101 2.06 16.54 -21.66
C GLY A 101 2.71 15.18 -21.53
N GLY A 102 2.84 14.46 -22.65
CA GLY A 102 3.47 13.15 -22.71
C GLY A 102 4.97 13.16 -22.40
N CYS A 103 5.48 11.97 -22.11
CA CYS A 103 6.87 11.68 -21.79
C CYS A 103 7.83 12.17 -22.90
N ARG A 104 8.84 12.98 -22.54
CA ARG A 104 10.04 13.23 -23.35
C ARG A 104 11.21 12.52 -22.70
N ILE A 105 11.68 11.46 -23.35
CA ILE A 105 12.99 10.87 -23.07
C ILE A 105 14.03 11.79 -23.74
N GLN A 106 14.97 12.32 -22.96
CA GLN A 106 16.21 12.94 -23.45
C GLN A 106 17.37 11.97 -23.25
#